data_AF-A0A150TVQ5-F1
#
_entry.id   AF-A0A150TVQ5-F1
#
_cell.length_a   1.000
_cell.length_b   1.000
_cell.length_c   1.000
_cell.angle_alpha   90.00
_cell.angle_beta   90.00
_cell.angle_gamma   90.00
#
_symmetry.space_group_name_H-M   'P 1'
#
loop_
_entity.id
_entity.type
_entity.pdbx_description
1 polymer ?
#
loop_
_entity_poly.entity_id
_entity_poly.type
_entity_poly.pdbx_seq_one_letter_code
_entity_poly.pdbx_strand_id
1 'polypeptide(L)'
;MHRLTCAYFSDLESASASYALSCDYHPNGNLTFKSDVGDLSYDDPLHPHAITGAVTDSYAHDAVGNQTARPGGPAVRYTPFDLPERITQGASTITFGYDGDQQRSRKTTPDKETLYFGDLYERA
;
A
#
# COMPACT_ATOMS: atom_id res chain seq x y z
N MET A 1 3.63 17.64 -18.46
CA MET A 1 3.72 16.68 -17.34
C MET A 1 4.04 15.32 -17.95
N HIS A 2 5.18 14.72 -17.61
CA HIS A 2 5.56 13.39 -18.10
C HIS A 2 5.17 12.35 -17.04
N ARG A 3 4.26 11.43 -17.41
CA ARG A 3 3.83 10.33 -16.55
C ARG A 3 3.94 9.02 -17.33
N LEU A 4 4.15 7.92 -16.61
CA LEU A 4 4.25 6.60 -17.20
C LEU A 4 2.89 6.16 -17.74
N THR A 5 2.67 6.21 -19.04
CA THR A 5 1.43 5.74 -19.69
C THR A 5 1.55 4.33 -20.26
N CYS A 6 2.78 3.89 -20.49
CA CYS A 6 3.11 2.58 -21.02
C CYS A 6 4.39 2.06 -20.37
N ALA A 7 4.38 0.79 -20.00
CA ALA A 7 5.58 0.01 -19.76
C ALA A 7 5.56 -1.29 -20.58
N TYR A 8 6.74 -1.72 -21.00
CA TYR A 8 6.98 -3.03 -21.61
C TYR A 8 8.30 -3.59 -21.09
N PHE A 9 8.51 -4.88 -21.29
CA PHE A 9 9.74 -5.56 -20.88
C PHE A 9 10.31 -6.32 -22.07
N SER A 10 11.58 -6.05 -22.39
CA SER A 10 12.34 -6.75 -23.41
C SER A 10 13.84 -6.55 -23.22
N ASP A 11 14.64 -7.46 -23.77
CA ASP A 11 16.11 -7.37 -23.74
C ASP A 11 16.67 -6.29 -24.70
N LEU A 12 15.85 -5.84 -25.65
CA LEU A 12 16.18 -4.77 -26.60
C LEU A 12 15.07 -3.74 -26.62
N GLU A 13 15.43 -2.46 -26.56
CA GLU A 13 14.47 -1.36 -26.63
C GLU A 13 13.78 -1.34 -28.01
N SER A 14 12.46 -1.21 -28.03
CA SER A 14 11.67 -1.12 -29.24
C SER A 14 10.55 -0.10 -29.10
N ALA A 15 10.55 0.90 -30.00
CA ALA A 15 9.48 1.89 -30.09
C ALA A 15 8.14 1.31 -30.59
N SER A 16 8.16 0.08 -31.11
CA SER A 16 6.97 -0.66 -31.56
C SER A 16 6.56 -1.79 -30.62
N ALA A 17 7.17 -1.86 -29.43
CA ALA A 17 6.78 -2.85 -28.44
C ALA A 17 5.32 -2.66 -28.01
N SER A 18 4.57 -3.75 -27.97
CA SER A 18 3.24 -3.79 -27.37
C SER A 18 3.35 -3.53 -25.86
N TYR A 19 2.37 -2.81 -25.33
CA TYR A 19 2.38 -2.40 -23.93
C TYR A 19 2.09 -3.61 -23.05
N ALA A 20 3.02 -3.94 -22.14
CA ALA A 20 2.78 -4.97 -21.13
C ALA A 20 1.88 -4.42 -20.01
N LEU A 21 1.94 -3.12 -19.78
CA LEU A 21 1.14 -2.39 -18.81
C LEU A 21 0.81 -1.00 -19.37
N SER A 22 -0.46 -0.60 -19.31
CA SER A 22 -0.87 0.78 -19.61
C SER A 22 -1.58 1.42 -18.43
N CYS A 23 -1.42 2.74 -18.31
CA CYS A 23 -1.96 3.54 -17.22
C CYS A 23 -2.53 4.86 -17.75
N ASP A 24 -3.69 5.26 -17.24
CA ASP A 24 -4.27 6.58 -17.46
C ASP A 24 -4.39 7.35 -16.15
N TYR A 25 -4.51 8.68 -16.27
CA TYR A 25 -4.46 9.55 -15.11
C TYR A 25 -5.37 10.77 -15.22
N HIS A 26 -5.85 11.21 -14.05
CA HIS A 26 -6.41 12.53 -13.88
C HIS A 26 -5.30 13.62 -13.86
N PRO A 27 -5.64 14.88 -14.16
CA PRO A 27 -4.71 16.00 -14.08
C PRO A 27 -4.08 16.20 -12.69
N ASN A 28 -4.78 15.78 -11.63
CA ASN A 28 -4.34 15.93 -10.24
C ASN A 28 -3.30 14.89 -9.79
N GLY A 29 -2.95 13.91 -10.63
CA GLY A 29 -2.00 12.87 -10.23
C GLY A 29 -2.62 11.49 -10.02
N ASN A 30 -3.94 11.34 -9.89
CA ASN A 30 -4.54 10.04 -9.63
C ASN A 30 -4.48 9.13 -10.86
N LEU A 31 -4.27 7.83 -10.65
CA LEU A 31 -4.49 6.81 -11.67
C LEU A 31 -5.99 6.67 -11.91
N THR A 32 -6.47 6.82 -13.14
CA THR A 32 -7.86 6.52 -13.50
C THR A 32 -8.03 5.08 -13.96
N PHE A 33 -6.99 4.51 -14.56
CA PHE A 33 -7.00 3.17 -15.11
C PHE A 33 -5.61 2.56 -15.04
N LYS A 34 -5.57 1.24 -14.85
CA LYS A 34 -4.37 0.42 -14.99
C LYS A 34 -4.75 -0.91 -15.65
N SER A 35 -4.07 -1.32 -16.72
CA SER A 35 -4.56 -2.42 -17.58
C SER A 35 -4.72 -3.79 -16.90
N ASP A 36 -4.01 -4.04 -15.81
CA ASP A 36 -4.09 -5.27 -15.00
C ASP A 36 -4.98 -5.13 -13.75
N VAL A 37 -5.64 -3.98 -13.57
CA VAL A 37 -6.58 -3.71 -12.46
C VAL A 37 -7.95 -3.29 -12.98
N GLY A 38 -7.99 -2.38 -13.95
CA GLY A 38 -9.18 -1.73 -14.47
C GLY A 38 -9.30 -0.27 -14.03
N ASP A 39 -10.53 0.25 -14.06
CA ASP A 39 -10.86 1.61 -13.65
C ASP A 39 -10.78 1.79 -12.12
N LEU A 40 -10.27 2.93 -11.69
CA LEU A 40 -10.03 3.30 -10.29
C LEU A 40 -10.90 4.51 -9.91
N SER A 41 -11.51 4.46 -8.72
CA SER A 41 -12.34 5.55 -8.18
C SER A 41 -11.75 6.15 -6.89
N TYR A 42 -12.11 7.42 -6.65
CA TYR A 42 -11.62 8.25 -5.55
C TYR A 42 -12.80 9.08 -5.01
N ASP A 43 -13.65 8.42 -4.25
CA ASP A 43 -14.95 8.95 -3.80
C ASP A 43 -14.89 9.58 -2.40
N ASP A 44 -13.68 9.71 -1.83
CA ASP A 44 -13.43 10.41 -0.57
C ASP A 44 -12.86 11.81 -0.83
N PRO A 45 -13.67 12.87 -0.69
CA PRO A 45 -13.21 14.23 -0.96
C PRO A 45 -12.22 14.76 0.08
N LEU A 46 -12.16 14.17 1.28
CA LEU A 46 -11.20 14.55 2.32
C LEU A 46 -9.83 13.90 2.08
N HIS A 47 -9.82 12.78 1.35
CA HIS A 47 -8.62 12.03 0.98
C HIS A 47 -8.57 11.87 -0.55
N PRO A 48 -8.38 12.96 -1.32
CA PRO A 48 -8.55 12.96 -2.78
C PRO A 48 -7.56 12.07 -3.53
N HIS A 49 -6.53 11.55 -2.87
CA HIS A 49 -5.54 10.64 -3.43
C HIS A 49 -5.67 9.19 -2.91
N ALA A 50 -6.67 8.93 -2.06
CA ALA A 50 -6.98 7.59 -1.58
C ALA A 50 -7.93 6.90 -2.56
N ILE A 51 -7.50 5.76 -3.10
CA ILE A 51 -8.35 4.92 -3.95
C ILE A 51 -9.50 4.40 -3.08
N THR A 52 -10.74 4.59 -3.50
CA THR A 52 -11.92 4.02 -2.81
C THR A 52 -12.43 2.76 -3.50
N GLY A 53 -12.16 2.61 -4.79
CA GLY A 53 -12.62 1.46 -5.58
C GLY A 53 -11.73 1.12 -6.77
N ALA A 54 -11.82 -0.15 -7.19
CA ALA A 54 -11.23 -0.65 -8.43
C ALA A 54 -12.22 -1.63 -9.08
N VAL A 55 -12.90 -1.24 -10.16
CA VAL A 55 -13.96 -2.06 -10.76
C VAL A 55 -15.04 -2.49 -9.73
N THR A 56 -15.00 -3.72 -9.22
CA THR A 56 -15.93 -4.26 -8.19
C THR A 56 -15.36 -4.24 -6.77
N ASP A 57 -14.07 -3.95 -6.66
CA ASP A 57 -13.28 -4.01 -5.44
C ASP A 57 -13.37 -2.69 -4.67
N SER A 58 -13.37 -2.76 -3.34
CA SER A 58 -13.46 -1.60 -2.46
C SER A 58 -12.31 -1.51 -1.46
N TYR A 59 -11.95 -0.28 -1.12
CA TYR A 59 -10.84 0.07 -0.24
C TYR A 59 -11.38 0.92 0.91
N ALA A 60 -10.88 0.69 2.12
CA ALA A 60 -11.31 1.41 3.30
C ALA A 60 -10.15 2.19 3.91
N HIS A 61 -10.46 3.36 4.44
CA HIS A 61 -9.51 4.28 5.07
C HIS A 61 -10.05 4.73 6.42
N ASP A 62 -9.17 5.08 7.34
CA ASP A 62 -9.56 5.78 8.56
C ASP A 62 -9.74 7.29 8.32
N ALA A 63 -10.05 8.03 9.38
CA ALA A 63 -10.38 9.46 9.31
C ALA A 63 -9.20 10.36 8.88
N VAL A 64 -7.96 9.87 8.93
CA VAL A 64 -6.76 10.62 8.52
C VAL A 64 -6.15 10.06 7.23
N GLY A 65 -6.82 9.08 6.60
CA GLY A 65 -6.47 8.56 5.30
C GLY A 65 -5.57 7.33 5.31
N ASN A 66 -5.32 6.70 6.46
CA ASN A 66 -4.59 5.43 6.49
C ASN A 66 -5.49 4.31 5.94
N GLN A 67 -4.99 3.52 4.99
CA GLN A 67 -5.75 2.41 4.42
C GLN A 67 -5.93 1.27 5.44
N THR A 68 -7.16 1.04 5.89
CA THR A 68 -7.50 0.04 6.90
C THR A 68 -7.89 -1.30 6.30
N ALA A 69 -8.33 -1.34 5.04
CA ALA A 69 -8.63 -2.58 4.31
C ALA A 69 -8.51 -2.39 2.80
N ARG A 70 -8.27 -3.51 2.10
CA ARG A 70 -8.30 -3.60 0.64
C ARG A 70 -8.73 -5.00 0.20
N PRO A 71 -9.14 -5.20 -1.06
CA PRO A 71 -9.56 -6.49 -1.58
C PRO A 71 -8.45 -7.54 -1.44
N GLY A 72 -8.80 -8.71 -0.91
CA GLY A 72 -7.86 -9.82 -0.67
C GLY A 72 -6.69 -9.52 0.29
N GLY A 73 -6.61 -8.29 0.81
CA GLY A 73 -5.53 -7.82 1.66
C GLY A 73 -5.80 -8.00 3.14
N PRO A 74 -4.79 -7.68 3.98
CA PRO A 74 -4.99 -7.65 5.42
C PRO A 74 -5.84 -6.45 5.85
N ALA A 75 -6.48 -6.59 7.01
CA ALA A 75 -6.96 -5.45 7.78
C ALA A 75 -5.80 -4.85 8.58
N VAL A 76 -5.73 -3.52 8.66
CA VAL A 76 -4.69 -2.79 9.38
C VAL A 76 -5.32 -1.88 10.44
N ARG A 77 -4.80 -1.96 11.67
CA ARG A 77 -5.05 -0.99 12.74
C ARG A 77 -3.81 -0.15 12.93
N TYR A 78 -4.00 1.14 13.17
CA TYR A 78 -2.93 2.11 13.32
C TYR A 78 -2.85 2.61 14.77
N THR A 79 -1.66 3.04 15.17
CA THR A 79 -1.44 3.78 16.41
C THR A 79 -1.98 5.21 16.27
N PRO A 80 -2.12 5.96 17.38
CA PRO A 80 -2.49 7.39 17.33
C PRO A 80 -1.48 8.31 16.60
N PHE A 81 -0.33 7.78 16.18
CA PHE A 81 0.72 8.48 15.45
C PHE A 81 0.95 7.84 14.07
N ASP A 82 -0.11 7.24 13.51
CA ASP A 82 -0.20 6.78 12.12
C ASP A 82 0.79 5.69 11.70
N LEU A 83 1.27 4.88 12.65
CA LEU A 83 2.08 3.70 12.36
C LEU A 83 1.25 2.42 12.51
N PRO A 84 1.49 1.35 11.73
CA PRO A 84 0.76 0.10 11.86
C PRO A 84 0.94 -0.51 13.26
N GLU A 85 -0.15 -0.71 13.98
CA GLU A 85 -0.18 -1.40 15.28
C GLU A 85 -0.39 -2.91 15.09
N ARG A 86 -1.32 -3.28 14.20
CA ARG A 86 -1.73 -4.66 13.96
C ARG A 86 -2.14 -4.86 12.51
N ILE A 87 -1.64 -5.95 11.91
CA ILE A 87 -2.02 -6.41 10.58
C ILE A 87 -2.62 -7.81 10.73
N THR A 88 -3.83 -8.03 10.25
CA THR A 88 -4.52 -9.32 10.34
C THR A 88 -4.96 -9.80 8.95
N GLN A 89 -4.59 -11.02 8.59
CA GLN A 89 -5.01 -11.69 7.36
C GLN A 89 -5.37 -13.15 7.65
N GLY A 90 -6.65 -13.50 7.48
CA GLY A 90 -7.15 -14.81 7.90
C GLY A 90 -6.87 -15.05 9.39
N ALA A 91 -6.23 -16.19 9.70
CA ALA A 91 -5.83 -16.53 11.07
C ALA A 91 -4.50 -15.91 11.52
N SER A 92 -3.73 -15.31 10.60
CA SER A 92 -2.41 -14.75 10.91
C SER A 92 -2.54 -13.31 11.38
N THR A 93 -1.87 -12.98 12.47
CA THR A 93 -1.78 -11.62 13.00
C THR A 93 -0.33 -11.24 13.24
N ILE A 94 0.04 -10.05 12.77
CA ILE A 94 1.32 -9.41 13.05
C ILE A 94 1.04 -8.18 13.91
N THR A 95 1.79 -8.00 14.99
CA THR A 95 1.73 -6.79 15.83
C THR A 95 3.08 -6.08 15.86
N PHE A 96 3.02 -4.77 16.07
CA PHE A 96 4.19 -3.91 16.15
C PHE A 96 4.20 -3.12 17.46
N GLY A 97 5.38 -2.99 18.04
CA GLY A 97 5.65 -2.10 19.17
C GLY A 97 6.62 -1.00 18.75
N TYR A 98 6.42 0.18 19.31
CA TYR A 98 7.22 1.37 19.05
C TYR A 98 7.76 1.94 20.36
N ASP A 99 8.93 2.56 20.31
CA ASP A 99 9.49 3.31 21.44
C ASP A 99 8.95 4.75 21.51
N GLY A 100 9.48 5.53 22.46
CA GLY A 100 9.05 6.92 22.68
C GLY A 100 9.32 7.86 21.50
N ASP A 101 10.26 7.51 20.62
CA ASP A 101 10.61 8.25 19.41
C ASP A 101 9.83 7.72 18.19
N GLN A 102 8.83 6.86 18.42
CA GLN A 102 8.00 6.22 17.39
C GLN A 102 8.80 5.32 16.45
N GLN A 103 10.00 4.88 16.84
CA GLN A 103 10.76 3.90 16.10
C GLN A 103 10.26 2.50 16.44
N ARG A 104 10.18 1.63 15.43
CA ARG A 104 9.73 0.25 15.64
C ARG A 104 10.75 -0.49 16.49
N SER A 105 10.35 -0.87 17.70
CA SER A 105 11.18 -1.60 18.66
C SER A 105 10.86 -3.09 18.71
N ARG A 106 9.66 -3.50 18.28
CA ARG A 106 9.22 -4.90 18.26
C ARG A 106 8.32 -5.22 17.08
N LYS A 107 8.47 -6.43 16.54
CA LYS A 107 7.52 -7.08 15.62
C LYS A 107 7.26 -8.49 16.13
N THR A 108 5.99 -8.86 16.24
CA THR A 108 5.59 -10.23 16.60
C THR A 108 4.73 -10.79 15.47
N THR A 109 5.14 -11.91 14.90
CA THR A 109 4.36 -12.74 13.98
C THR A 109 3.88 -14.00 14.72
N PRO A 110 3.05 -14.86 14.10
CA PRO A 110 2.67 -16.13 14.73
C PRO A 110 3.86 -17.03 15.10
N ASP A 111 4.95 -16.94 14.31
CA ASP A 111 6.09 -17.86 14.44
C ASP A 111 7.29 -17.26 15.16
N LYS A 112 7.38 -15.92 15.21
CA LYS A 112 8.61 -15.24 15.59
C LYS A 112 8.37 -13.88 16.22
N GLU A 113 9.19 -13.57 17.21
CA GLU A 113 9.41 -12.21 17.69
C GLU A 113 10.72 -11.66 17.16
N THR A 114 10.74 -10.39 16.79
CA THR A 114 11.95 -9.65 16.40
C THR A 114 11.98 -8.35 17.18
N LEU A 115 13.10 -8.10 17.85
CA LEU A 115 13.38 -6.87 18.59
C LEU A 115 14.40 -6.04 17.82
N TYR A 116 14.18 -4.73 17.78
CA TYR A 116 15.01 -3.77 17.07
C TYR A 116 15.69 -2.84 18.09
N PHE A 117 17.01 -2.71 18.02
CA PHE A 117 17.82 -1.91 18.95
C PHE A 117 18.69 -0.86 18.23
N GLY A 118 18.14 -0.21 17.21
CA GLY A 118 18.88 0.72 16.35
C GLY A 118 19.98 0.02 15.53
N ASP A 119 21.05 0.73 15.16
CA ASP A 119 22.17 0.22 14.34
C ASP A 119 22.98 -0.92 14.98
N LEU A 120 22.68 -1.32 16.21
CA LEU A 120 23.56 -2.18 16.99
C LEU A 120 23.24 -3.67 16.95
N TYR A 121 22.01 -4.11 16.62
CA TYR A 121 21.71 -5.55 16.60
C TYR A 121 20.31 -5.92 16.10
N GLU A 122 20.22 -6.98 15.27
CA GLU A 122 19.01 -7.78 15.06
C GLU A 122 19.26 -9.19 15.60
N ARG A 123 18.35 -9.72 16.43
CA ARG A 123 18.35 -11.14 16.82
C ARG A 123 17.07 -11.82 16.42
N ALA A 124 17.24 -12.91 15.69
CA ALA A 124 16.19 -13.84 15.29
C ALA A 124 15.82 -14.81 16.41
#